data_AF-A0A357QXY4-F1
#
_entry.id   AF-A0A357QXY4-F1
#
_cell.length_a   1.000
_cell.length_b   1.000
_cell.length_c   1.000
_cell.angle_alpha   90.00
_cell.angle_beta   90.00
_cell.angle_gamma   90.00
#
_symmetry.space_group_name_H-M   'P 1'
#
loop_
_entity.id
_entity.type
_entity.pdbx_description
1 polymer ?
#
loop_
_entity_poly.entity_id
_entity_poly.type
_entity_poly.pdbx_seq_one_letter_code
_entity_poly.pdbx_strand_id
1 'polypeptide(L)' 'NRYLSTIELKTGRSHQIRVQFANRHTPLWGDQRYNPEAVPPQQIALWAVSLTFEHPTKKEKMTFTSHPPKQYPW' A
#
# COMPACT_ATOMS: atom_id res chain seq x y z
N ASN A 1 4.62 2.11 -18.49
CA ASN A 1 3.22 2.15 -18.03
C ASN A 1 3.16 2.10 -16.51
N ARG A 2 2.23 2.84 -15.88
CA ARG A 2 2.03 2.85 -14.42
C ARG A 2 0.61 2.37 -14.13
N TYR A 3 0.41 1.63 -13.05
CA TYR A 3 -0.87 1.02 -12.70
C TYR A 3 -1.24 1.34 -11.25
N LEU A 4 -2.54 1.49 -10.98
CA LEU A 4 -3.11 1.51 -9.64
C LEU A 4 -3.65 0.12 -9.32
N SER A 5 -3.36 -0.41 -8.13
CA SER A 5 -3.78 -1.75 -7.72
C SER A 5 -4.29 -1.76 -6.29
N THR A 6 -5.42 -2.42 -6.06
CA THR A 6 -5.92 -2.70 -4.70
C THR A 6 -5.34 -4.02 -4.21
N ILE A 7 -4.82 -4.02 -2.98
CA ILE A 7 -4.15 -5.19 -2.39
C ILE A 7 -4.90 -5.62 -1.13
N GLU A 8 -5.23 -6.91 -1.06
CA GLU A 8 -5.73 -7.55 0.15
C GLU A 8 -4.60 -8.31 0.83
N LEU A 9 -4.25 -7.92 2.06
CA LEU A 9 -3.19 -8.58 2.82
C LEU A 9 -3.71 -9.84 3.51
N LYS A 10 -3.09 -10.99 3.20
CA LYS A 10 -3.31 -12.26 3.93
C LYS A 10 -2.32 -12.46 5.09
N THR A 11 -1.17 -11.80 5.02
CA THR A 11 -0.12 -11.78 6.05
C THR A 11 0.45 -10.36 6.17
N GLY A 12 1.08 -10.03 7.31
CA GLY A 12 1.63 -8.71 7.60
C GLY A 12 3.15 -8.67 7.76
N ARG A 13 3.92 -9.33 6.88
CA ARG A 13 5.39 -9.31 6.98
C ARG A 13 5.95 -7.92 6.69
N SER A 14 7.12 -7.61 7.25
CA SER A 14 7.81 -6.34 7.02
C SER A 14 8.00 -6.06 5.53
N HIS A 15 7.57 -4.88 5.07
CA HIS A 15 7.66 -4.44 3.68
C HIS A 15 7.02 -5.40 2.65
N GLN A 16 6.08 -6.25 3.06
CA GLN A 16 5.58 -7.35 2.22
C GLN A 16 5.15 -6.91 0.82
N ILE A 17 4.28 -5.90 0.72
CA ILE A 17 3.81 -5.38 -0.59
C ILE A 17 4.98 -4.87 -1.42
N ARG A 18 5.83 -4.04 -0.82
CA ARG A 18 6.98 -3.40 -1.48
C ARG A 18 7.93 -4.42 -2.11
N VAL A 19 8.33 -5.43 -1.33
CA VAL A 19 9.23 -6.51 -1.80
C VAL A 19 8.54 -7.39 -2.83
N GLN A 20 7.27 -7.77 -2.62
CA GLN A 20 6.53 -8.64 -3.54
C GLN A 20 6.33 -8.01 -4.92
N PHE A 21 6.11 -6.70 -4.99
CA PHE A 21 5.97 -5.94 -6.23
C PHE A 21 7.32 -5.75 -6.92
N ALA A 22 8.37 -5.41 -6.18
CA ALA A 22 9.73 -5.30 -6.74
C ALA A 22 10.23 -6.64 -7.31
N ASN A 23 10.01 -7.76 -6.60
CA ASN A 23 10.35 -9.10 -7.08
C ASN A 23 9.59 -9.52 -8.35
N ARG A 24 8.48 -8.85 -8.68
CA ARG A 24 7.70 -9.05 -9.90
C ARG A 24 8.05 -8.08 -11.02
N HIS A 25 9.14 -7.32 -10.86
CA HIS A 25 9.56 -6.28 -11.80
C HIS A 25 8.52 -5.16 -11.99
N THR A 26 7.69 -4.94 -10.97
CA THR A 26 6.70 -3.85 -10.94
C THR A 26 6.81 -3.10 -9.61
N PRO A 27 7.97 -2.51 -9.26
CA PRO A 27 8.17 -1.89 -7.96
C PRO A 27 7.25 -0.68 -7.76
N LEU A 28 6.95 -0.35 -6.50
CA LEU A 28 6.05 0.76 -6.19
C LEU A 28 6.67 2.11 -6.58
N TRP A 29 5.81 3.04 -7.01
CA TRP A 29 6.19 4.42 -7.24
C TRP A 29 6.85 5.03 -6.00
N GLY A 30 7.95 5.76 -6.17
CA GLY A 30 8.63 6.47 -5.09
C GLY A 30 9.26 5.57 -4.01
N ASP A 31 9.29 4.25 -4.17
CA ASP A 31 9.96 3.35 -3.22
C ASP A 31 11.48 3.40 -3.34
N GLN A 32 12.11 4.29 -2.57
CA GLN A 32 13.55 4.53 -2.61
C GLN A 32 14.42 3.31 -2.24
N ARG A 33 13.84 2.25 -1.66
CA ARG A 33 14.59 1.05 -1.26
C ARG A 33 14.49 -0.08 -2.27
N TYR A 34 13.31 -0.26 -2.88
CA TYR A 34 13.01 -1.41 -3.73
C TYR A 34 12.70 -1.04 -5.19
N ASN A 35 12.65 0.25 -5.51
CA ASN A 35 12.53 0.75 -6.87
C ASN A 35 13.82 1.47 -7.29
N PRO A 36 14.65 0.89 -8.17
CA PRO A 36 15.88 1.53 -8.63
C PRO A 36 15.61 2.79 -9.48
N GLU A 37 14.39 2.97 -10.00
CA GLU A 37 13.98 4.14 -10.77
C GLU A 37 13.33 5.23 -9.91
N ALA A 38 13.25 5.04 -8.58
CA ALA A 38 12.69 6.07 -7.71
C ALA A 38 13.56 7.33 -7.69
N VAL A 39 12.93 8.49 -7.82
CA VAL A 39 13.62 9.79 -7.84
C VAL A 39 13.32 10.55 -6.54
N PRO A 40 14.31 10.81 -5.67
CA PRO A 40 14.12 11.68 -4.52
C PRO A 40 13.66 13.09 -4.93
N PRO A 41 12.73 13.75 -4.19
CA PRO A 41 12.15 13.37 -2.90
C PRO A 41 10.79 12.66 -3.00
N GLN A 42 10.53 11.87 -4.06
CA GLN A 42 9.25 11.16 -4.21
C GLN A 42 8.93 10.28 -2.98
N GLN A 43 7.66 10.30 -2.60
CA GLN A 43 7.10 9.44 -1.56
C GLN A 43 6.54 8.16 -2.18
N ILE A 44 6.55 7.08 -1.39
CA ILE A 44 6.04 5.78 -1.80
C ILE A 44 4.55 5.88 -2.08
N ALA A 45 4.08 5.48 -3.27
CA ALA A 45 2.65 5.38 -3.58
C ALA A 45 2.03 4.10 -2.97
N LEU A 46 1.88 4.07 -1.64
CA LEU A 46 1.24 3.00 -0.90
C LEU A 46 0.32 3.58 0.18
N TRP A 47 -0.96 3.24 0.14
CA TRP A 47 -1.98 3.78 1.06
C TRP A 47 -2.84 2.67 1.67
N ALA A 48 -3.06 2.72 2.97
CA ALA A 48 -3.97 1.81 3.67
C ALA A 48 -5.41 2.33 3.56
N VAL A 49 -6.12 1.90 2.51
CA VAL A 49 -7.44 2.45 2.16
C VAL A 49 -8.56 1.98 3.08
N SER A 50 -8.49 0.73 3.56
CA SER A 50 -9.51 0.11 4.39
C SER A 50 -8.90 -0.79 5.44
N LEU A 51 -9.46 -0.76 6.64
CA LEU A 51 -9.17 -1.67 7.74
C LEU A 51 -10.49 -2.22 8.29
N THR A 52 -10.65 -3.53 8.23
CA THR A 52 -11.80 -4.24 8.78
C THR A 52 -11.34 -5.22 9.84
N PHE A 53 -11.95 -5.15 11.02
CA PHE A 53 -11.69 -6.09 12.11
C PHE A 53 -12.91 -6.25 13.01
N GLU A 54 -12.92 -7.30 13.81
CA GLU A 54 -13.91 -7.49 14.86
C GLU A 54 -13.52 -6.66 16.08
N HIS A 55 -14.41 -5.80 16.55
CA HIS A 55 -14.16 -4.97 17.71
C HIS A 55 -13.90 -5.84 18.95
N PRO A 56 -12.80 -5.62 19.70
CA PRO A 56 -12.31 -6.57 20.70
C PRO A 56 -13.31 -6.87 21.82
N THR A 57 -14.11 -5.88 22.23
CA THR A 57 -15.14 -6.04 23.29
C THR A 57 -16.55 -6.22 22.73
N LYS A 58 -17.00 -5.35 21.81
CA LYS A 58 -18.34 -5.42 21.18
C LYS A 58 -18.59 -6.66 20.31
N LYS A 59 -17.54 -7.33 19.81
CA LYS A 59 -17.66 -8.47 18.87
C LYS A 59 -18.38 -8.15 17.57
N GLU A 60 -18.43 -6.86 17.23
CA GLU A 60 -19.04 -6.35 16.00
C GLU A 60 -17.98 -6.16 14.93
N LYS A 61 -18.30 -6.50 13.68
CA LYS A 61 -17.43 -6.23 12.54
C LYS A 61 -17.45 -4.73 12.24
N MET A 62 -16.30 -4.08 12.35
CA MET A 62 -16.14 -2.65 12.08
C MET A 62 -15.21 -2.43 10.88
N THR A 63 -15.49 -1.41 10.09
CA THR A 63 -14.67 -1.02 8.93
C THR A 63 -14.37 0.47 9.00
N PHE A 64 -13.10 0.81 8.82
CA PHE A 64 -12.59 2.18 8.80
C PHE A 64 -11.92 2.42 7.45
N THR A 65 -12.14 3.60 6.87
CA THR A 65 -11.62 3.95 5.55
C THR A 65 -10.87 5.27 5.58
N SER A 66 -9.80 5.36 4.77
CA SER A 66 -9.06 6.59 4.53
C SER A 66 -8.65 6.64 3.07
N HIS A 67 -8.96 7.72 2.37
CA HIS A 67 -8.65 7.85 0.94
C HIS A 67 -7.38 8.66 0.71
N PRO A 68 -6.55 8.29 -0.27
CA PRO A 68 -5.44 9.13 -0.68
C PRO A 68 -5.97 10.45 -1.29
N PRO A 69 -5.13 11.51 -1.32
CA PRO A 69 -5.48 12.77 -1.99
C PRO A 69 -5.82 12.54 -3.47
N LYS A 70 -6.68 13.37 -4.07
CA LYS A 70 -7.03 13.29 -5.50
C LYS A 70 -6.00 14.02 -6.38
N GLN A 71 -4.74 13.58 -6.37
CA GLN A 71 -3.67 14.22 -7.14
C GLN A 71 -2.58 13.21 -7.50
N TYR A 72 -2.14 13.17 -8.75
CA TYR A 72 -1.08 12.24 -9.17
C TYR A 72 0.15 12.29 -8.24
N PRO A 73 0.70 11.15 -7.76
CA PRO A 73 0.39 9.74 -8.07
C PRO A 73 -0.71 9.10 -7.17
N TRP A 74 -1.48 9.92 -6.47
CA TRP A 74 -2.49 9.58 -5.48
C TRP A 74 -3.93 9.75 -6.00
#